data_AF-A0A925AYL4-F1
#
_entry.id   AF-A0A925AYL4-F1
#
_cell.length_a   1.000
_cell.length_b   1.000
_cell.length_c   1.000
_cell.angle_alpha   90.00
_cell.angle_beta   90.00
_cell.angle_gamma   90.00
#
_symmetry.space_group_name_H-M   'P 1'
#
loop_
_entity.id
_entity.type
_entity.pdbx_description
1 polymer ?
#
loop_
_entity_poly.entity_id
_entity_poly.type
_entity_poly.pdbx_seq_one_letter_code
_entity_poly.pdbx_strand_id
1 'polypeptide(L)' 'GDDPVLEQSIALRNPYVDPMSLAQIELIARMRALPQSDALEGALAGTIAGIAAGLRNTG' A
#
# COMPACT_ATOMS: atom_id res chain seq x y z
N GLY A 1 21.19 -11.44 -10.45
CA GLY A 1 20.14 -12.07 -11.28
C GLY A 1 19.07 -11.04 -11.34
N ASP A 2 19.32 -10.03 -12.16
CA ASP A 2 18.75 -8.71 -11.98
C ASP A 2 18.03 -8.41 -13.29
N ASP A 3 16.71 -8.42 -13.22
CA ASP A 3 15.86 -8.09 -14.35
C ASP A 3 15.71 -6.56 -14.34
N PRO A 4 16.43 -5.81 -15.20
CA PRO A 4 16.44 -4.35 -15.18
C PRO A 4 15.04 -3.75 -15.41
N VAL A 5 14.13 -4.53 -16.03
CA VAL A 5 12.73 -4.16 -16.19
C VAL A 5 11.99 -4.20 -14.86
N LEU A 6 12.29 -5.17 -13.99
CA LEU A 6 11.71 -5.28 -12.65
C LEU A 6 12.19 -4.15 -11.75
N GLU A 7 13.49 -3.82 -11.79
CA GLU A 7 14.05 -2.70 -11.03
C GLU A 7 13.47 -1.36 -11.49
N GLN A 8 13.32 -1.16 -12.81
CA GLN A 8 12.70 0.04 -13.36
C GLN A 8 11.20 0.10 -13.02
N SER A 9 10.49 -1.03 -13.00
CA SER A 9 9.09 -1.12 -12.57
C SER A 9 8.93 -0.87 -11.07
N ILE A 10 9.94 -1.23 -10.25
CA ILE A 10 10.00 -0.85 -8.83
C ILE A 10 10.25 0.66 -8.70
N ALA A 11 11.17 1.23 -9.48
CA ALA A 11 11.50 2.66 -9.45
C ALA A 11 10.38 3.57 -9.99
N LEU A 12 9.55 3.05 -10.91
CA LEU A 12 8.38 3.75 -11.48
C LEU A 12 7.10 3.53 -10.66
N ARG A 13 7.16 2.84 -9.51
CA ARG A 13 6.02 2.78 -8.59
C ARG A 13 5.59 4.21 -8.33
N ASN A 14 4.30 4.44 -8.54
CA ASN A 14 3.67 5.71 -8.25
C ASN A 14 4.19 6.22 -6.86
N PRO A 15 4.64 7.49 -6.74
CA PRO A 15 5.33 8.00 -5.55
C PRO A 15 4.53 7.87 -4.26
N TYR A 16 3.24 7.55 -4.37
CA TYR A 16 2.34 7.33 -3.24
C TYR A 16 2.16 5.86 -2.84
N VAL A 17 2.55 4.87 -3.65
CA VAL A 17 2.33 3.43 -3.38
C VAL A 17 3.21 2.91 -2.25
N ASP A 18 4.51 3.24 -2.28
CA ASP A 18 5.45 2.82 -1.24
C ASP A 18 5.12 3.43 0.14
N PRO A 19 4.85 4.75 0.27
CA PRO A 19 4.44 5.32 1.55
C PRO A 19 3.07 4.81 2.02
N MET A 20 2.11 4.55 1.11
CA MET A 20 0.83 3.93 1.48
C MET A 20 1.00 2.49 1.99
N SER A 21 1.94 1.73 1.41
CA SER A 21 2.24 0.37 1.86
C SER A 21 2.81 0.35 3.28
N LEU A 22 3.67 1.31 3.62
CA LEU A 22 4.18 1.49 5.00
C LEU A 22 3.06 1.87 5.97
N ALA A 23 2.18 2.80 5.59
CA ALA A 23 1.02 3.16 6.40
C ALA A 23 0.06 1.97 6.61
N GLN A 24 -0.15 1.15 5.58
CA GLN A 24 -0.98 -0.06 5.65
C GLN A 24 -0.44 -1.10 6.65
N ILE A 25 0.89 -1.30 6.70
CA ILE A 25 1.52 -2.20 7.66
C ILE A 25 1.23 -1.78 9.10
N GLU A 26 1.37 -0.48 9.40
CA GLU A 26 1.09 0.08 10.72
C GLU A 26 -0.41 -0.03 11.09
N LEU A 27 -1.31 0.20 10.12
CA LEU A 27 -2.75 0.03 10.33
C LEU A 27 -3.11 -1.43 10.65
N ILE A 28 -2.50 -2.40 9.96
CA ILE A 28 -2.69 -3.83 10.25
C ILE A 28 -2.20 -4.17 11.65
N ALA A 29 -1.05 -3.64 12.07
CA ALA A 29 -0.53 -3.84 13.42
C ALA A 29 -1.50 -3.31 14.48
N ARG A 30 -2.07 -2.11 14.27
CA ARG A 30 -3.07 -1.52 15.17
C ARG A 30 -4.38 -2.28 15.19
N MET A 31 -4.87 -2.75 14.05
CA MET A 31 -6.11 -3.56 13.99
C MET A 31 -5.99 -4.86 14.76
N ARG A 32 -4.82 -5.50 14.75
CA ARG A 32 -4.57 -6.70 15.56
C ARG A 32 -4.61 -6.41 17.06
N ALA A 33 -4.24 -5.20 17.48
CA ALA A 33 -4.29 -4.76 18.87
C ALA A 33 -5.68 -4.25 19.29
N LEU A 34 -6.47 -3.71 18.36
CA LEU A 34 -7.81 -3.16 18.56
C LEU A 34 -8.79 -3.71 17.50
N PRO A 35 -9.34 -4.91 17.70
CA PRO A 35 -10.10 -5.65 16.67
C PRO A 35 -11.45 -5.05 16.25
N GLN A 36 -11.88 -3.93 16.84
CA GLN A 36 -13.21 -3.35 16.65
C GLN A 36 -13.16 -1.82 16.50
N SER A 37 -12.24 -1.32 15.69
CA SER A 37 -12.14 0.11 15.40
C SER A 37 -12.54 0.38 13.95
N ASP A 38 -13.75 0.89 13.76
CA ASP A 38 -14.29 1.28 12.44
C ASP A 38 -13.38 2.31 11.73
N ALA A 39 -12.72 3.17 12.51
CA ALA A 39 -11.76 4.14 11.98
C ALA A 39 -10.50 3.46 11.40
N LEU A 40 -9.98 2.41 12.05
CA LEU A 40 -8.85 1.64 11.54
C LEU A 40 -9.25 0.81 10.31
N GLU A 41 -10.45 0.23 10.32
CA GLU A 41 -10.98 -0.51 9.18
C GLU A 41 -11.15 0.40 7.94
N GLY A 42 -11.74 1.58 8.12
CA GLY A 42 -11.87 2.57 7.04
C GLY A 42 -10.52 3.06 6.51
N ALA A 43 -9.55 3.30 7.40
CA ALA A 43 -8.20 3.68 7.00
C ALA A 43 -7.50 2.57 6.21
N LEU A 44 -7.61 1.30 6.64
CA LEU A 44 -7.03 0.16 5.93
C LEU A 44 -7.68 -0.05 4.55
N ALA A 45 -9.00 0.05 4.47
CA ALA A 45 -9.71 -0.03 3.20
C ALA A 45 -9.25 1.10 2.24
N GLY A 46 -9.01 2.30 2.76
CA GLY A 46 -8.48 3.43 2.01
C GLY A 46 -7.07 3.17 1.44
N THR A 47 -6.16 2.59 2.22
CA THR A 47 -4.81 2.27 1.71
C THR A 47 -4.85 1.18 0.64
N ILE A 48 -5.71 0.17 0.80
CA ILE A 48 -5.91 -0.89 -0.21
C ILE A 48 -6.39 -0.29 -1.54
N ALA A 49 -7.41 0.58 -1.49
CA ALA A 49 -7.94 1.23 -2.69
C ALA A 49 -6.89 2.14 -3.36
N GLY A 50 -6.11 2.89 -2.57
CA GLY A 50 -5.05 3.77 -3.05
C GLY A 50 -3.91 3.01 -3.74
N ILE A 51 -3.47 1.88 -3.17
CA ILE A 51 -2.46 1.01 -3.79
C ILE A 51 -2.99 0.40 -5.09
N ALA A 52 -4.22 -0.11 -5.09
CA ALA A 52 -4.83 -0.67 -6.29
C ALA A 52 -4.93 0.36 -7.43
N ALA A 53 -5.31 1.60 -7.11
CA ALA A 53 -5.34 2.71 -8.08
C ALA A 53 -3.93 3.09 -8.56
N GLY A 54 -2.95 3.13 -7.67
CA GLY A 54 -1.56 3.45 -7.98
C GLY A 54 -0.88 2.43 -8.91
N LEU A 55 -1.16 1.15 -8.71
CA LEU A 55 -0.66 0.04 -9.56
C LEU A 55 -1.40 -0.06 -10.90
N ARG A 56 -2.65 0.39 -10.98
CA ARG A 56 -3.41 0.42 -12.24
C ARG A 56 -2.92 1.50 -13.21
N ASN A 57 -2.38 2.60 -12.69
CA ASN A 57 -1.86 3.72 -13.50
C ASN A 57 -0.44 3.48 -14.05
N THR A 58 0.19 2.34 -13.74
CA THR A 58 1.50 1.93 -14.28
C THR A 58 1.40 0.84 -15.35
N GLY A 59 0.19 0.59 -15.87
CA GLY A 59 -0.07 -0.35 -16.98
C GLY A 59 0.01 0.30 -18.35
#